data_AF-A0A6M0S482-F1
#
_entry.id   AF-A0A6M0S482-F1
#
_cell.length_a   1.000
_cell.length_b   1.000
_cell.length_c   1.000
_cell.angle_alpha   90.00
_cell.angle_beta   90.00
_cell.angle_gamma   90.00
#
_symmetry.space_group_name_H-M   'P 1'
#
loop_
_entity.id
_entity.type
_entity.pdbx_description
1 polymer ?
#
loop_
_entity_poly.entity_id
_entity_poly.type
_entity_poly.pdbx_seq_one_letter_code
_entity_poly.pdbx_strand_id
1 'polypeptide(L)'
;MRDIISSEQKYSWEGPMDVGLMRLVWSVIDETPVVHREGNFSCEQMRLILHRIDNRVRLSPQEHVEIRQYLTDRQPLIQAIYLEQCM
;
A
#
# COMPACT_ATOMS: atom_id res chain seq x y z
N MET A 1 -33.18 -27.13 15.67
CA MET A 1 -32.49 -27.87 14.59
C MET A 1 -31.66 -26.85 13.82
N ARG A 2 -30.32 -26.96 13.92
CA ARG A 2 -29.26 -26.27 13.17
C ARG A 2 -28.94 -24.82 13.54
N ASP A 3 -28.07 -24.71 14.54
CA ASP A 3 -26.95 -23.76 14.61
C ASP A 3 -26.24 -23.61 13.26
N ILE A 4 -26.03 -22.36 12.78
CA ILE A 4 -24.77 -21.87 12.19
C ILE A 4 -24.74 -20.33 12.38
N ILE A 5 -24.45 -19.87 13.60
CA ILE A 5 -23.77 -18.58 13.80
C ILE A 5 -22.29 -18.93 13.86
N SER A 6 -21.56 -18.72 12.77
CA SER A 6 -20.10 -18.52 12.73
C SER A 6 -19.68 -18.50 11.27
N SER A 7 -20.02 -17.41 10.57
CA SER A 7 -19.20 -16.99 9.44
C SER A 7 -17.98 -16.32 10.05
N GLU A 8 -16.93 -17.12 10.08
CA GLU A 8 -15.61 -16.90 10.66
C GLU A 8 -15.11 -15.47 10.56
N GLN A 9 -14.57 -15.02 11.70
CA GLN A 9 -13.63 -13.92 11.90
C GLN A 9 -13.15 -13.26 10.61
N LYS A 10 -13.89 -12.21 10.24
CA LYS A 10 -13.40 -11.03 9.55
C LYS A 10 -12.02 -10.72 10.14
N TYR A 11 -10.97 -10.78 9.31
CA TYR A 11 -9.59 -10.47 9.67
C TYR A 11 -9.52 -9.07 10.33
N SER A 12 -9.74 -9.01 11.64
CA SER A 12 -9.49 -7.84 12.46
C SER A 12 -8.02 -7.90 12.84
N TRP A 13 -7.18 -7.45 11.89
CA TRP A 13 -5.88 -6.89 12.21
C TRP A 13 -6.08 -5.37 12.31
N GLU A 14 -6.94 -4.93 13.23
CA GLU A 14 -7.13 -3.51 13.57
C GLU A 14 -5.97 -2.99 14.45
N GLY A 15 -4.74 -3.24 14.01
CA GLY A 15 -3.60 -2.41 14.37
C GLY A 15 -3.40 -1.41 13.25
N PRO A 16 -3.47 -0.09 13.47
CA PRO A 16 -3.01 0.85 12.45
C PRO A 16 -1.55 0.50 12.15
N MET A 17 -1.24 0.37 10.86
CA MET A 17 0.13 0.19 10.37
C MET A 17 1.07 1.14 11.11
N ASP A 18 2.25 0.64 11.48
CA ASP A 18 3.24 1.45 12.18
C ASP A 18 3.49 2.78 11.45
N VAL A 19 3.50 3.89 12.20
CA VAL A 19 3.61 5.24 11.64
C VAL A 19 4.97 5.43 10.95
N GLY A 20 6.02 4.77 11.44
CA GLY A 20 7.33 4.76 10.80
C GLY A 20 7.28 4.08 9.43
N LEU A 21 6.63 2.91 9.33
CA LEU A 21 6.38 2.24 8.07
C LEU A 21 5.54 3.09 7.11
N MET A 22 4.48 3.74 7.60
CA MET A 22 3.67 4.64 6.78
C MET A 22 4.50 5.79 6.22
N ARG A 23 5.34 6.43 7.05
CA ARG A 23 6.24 7.51 6.62
C ARG A 23 7.24 7.03 5.58
N LEU A 24 7.79 5.83 5.75
CA LEU A 24 8.70 5.22 4.77
C LEU A 24 8.01 5.01 3.42
N VAL A 25 6.78 4.48 3.43
CA VAL A 25 5.98 4.28 2.21
C VAL A 25 5.78 5.61 1.48
N TRP A 26 5.34 6.66 2.18
CA TRP A 26 5.11 7.96 1.56
C TRP A 26 6.39 8.63 1.08
N SER A 27 7.50 8.50 1.81
CA SER A 27 8.82 8.96 1.34
C SER A 27 9.22 8.25 0.04
N VAL A 28 9.01 6.94 -0.06
CA VAL A 28 9.31 6.21 -1.30
C VAL A 28 8.38 6.62 -2.45
N ILE A 29 7.09 6.85 -2.18
CA ILE A 29 6.12 7.33 -3.17
C ILE A 29 6.54 8.69 -3.75
N ASP A 30 6.93 9.63 -2.88
CA ASP A 30 7.38 10.97 -3.25
C ASP A 30 8.66 10.93 -4.09
N GLU A 31 9.58 10.02 -3.78
CA GLU A 31 10.83 9.84 -4.52
C GLU A 31 10.70 8.96 -5.77
N THR A 32 9.53 8.34 -6.01
CA THR A 32 9.30 7.47 -7.15
C THR A 32 8.78 8.27 -8.33
N PRO A 33 9.59 8.42 -9.41
CA PRO A 33 9.17 9.19 -10.56
C PRO A 33 7.92 8.55 -11.19
N VAL A 34 6.92 9.39 -11.42
CA VAL A 34 5.65 8.96 -12.00
C VAL A 34 5.90 8.52 -13.44
N VAL A 35 5.67 7.24 -13.74
CA VAL A 35 5.69 6.77 -15.13
C VAL A 35 4.38 7.22 -15.79
N HIS A 36 4.38 8.45 -16.30
CA HIS A 36 3.27 9.22 -16.86
C HIS A 36 2.58 8.64 -18.11
N ARG A 37 2.70 7.36 -18.43
CA ARG A 37 2.16 6.90 -19.72
C ARG A 37 0.63 6.89 -19.78
N GLU A 38 -0.09 6.58 -18.70
CA GLU A 38 -1.55 6.35 -18.80
C GLU A 38 -2.39 6.72 -17.55
N GLY A 39 -1.91 7.60 -16.66
CA GLY A 39 -2.75 8.18 -15.58
C GLY A 39 -3.30 7.19 -14.53
N ASN A 40 -2.86 5.94 -14.55
CA ASN A 40 -3.30 4.88 -13.65
C ASN A 40 -2.17 4.43 -12.73
N PHE A 41 -2.47 4.36 -11.43
CA PHE A 41 -1.61 3.66 -10.48
C PHE A 41 -1.62 2.17 -10.81
N SER A 42 -0.60 1.71 -11.52
CA SER A 42 -0.56 0.35 -12.05
C SER A 42 0.02 -0.64 -11.04
N CYS A 43 -0.27 -1.93 -11.24
CA CYS A 43 0.39 -3.00 -10.51
C CYS A 43 1.93 -2.93 -10.60
N GLU A 44 2.47 -2.37 -11.69
CA GLU A 44 3.92 -2.19 -11.86
C GLU A 44 4.48 -1.08 -10.96
N GLN A 45 3.74 0.03 -10.80
CA GLN A 45 4.12 1.10 -9.87
C GLN A 45 4.08 0.60 -8.43
N MET A 46 3.06 -0.19 -8.06
CA MET A 46 3.01 -0.81 -6.73
C MET A 46 4.20 -1.74 -6.50
N ARG A 47 4.56 -2.58 -7.49
CA ARG A 47 5.76 -3.43 -7.41
C ARG A 47 7.05 -2.60 -7.30
N LEU A 48 7.15 -1.49 -8.02
CA LEU A 48 8.31 -0.60 -7.96
C LEU A 48 8.46 0.04 -6.57
N ILE A 49 7.35 0.52 -5.99
CA ILE A 49 7.34 1.10 -4.64
C ILE A 49 7.75 0.04 -3.61
N LEU A 50 7.16 -1.15 -3.65
CA LEU A 50 7.54 -2.26 -2.77
C LEU A 50 9.03 -2.60 -2.89
N HIS A 51 9.53 -2.75 -4.12
CA HIS A 51 10.94 -3.04 -4.36
C HIS A 51 11.87 -1.93 -3.83
N ARG A 52 11.48 -0.66 -3.94
CA ARG A 52 12.26 0.46 -3.40
C ARG A 52 12.27 0.50 -1.88
N ILE A 53 11.16 0.10 -1.23
CA ILE A 53 11.11 -0.03 0.23
C ILE A 53 12.05 -1.15 0.68
N ASP A 54 12.01 -2.30 0.02
CA ASP A 54 12.87 -3.46 0.33
C ASP A 54 14.36 -3.13 0.23
N ASN A 55 14.72 -2.24 -0.69
CA ASN A 55 16.09 -1.77 -0.86
C ASN A 55 16.54 -0.81 0.26
N ARG A 56 15.61 -0.19 0.99
CA ARG A 56 15.91 0.77 2.08
C ARG A 56 15.90 0.11 3.45
N VAL A 57 14.99 -0.82 3.67
CA VAL A 57 14.82 -1.46 4.96
C VAL A 57 14.51 -2.93 4.77
N ARG A 58 15.04 -3.75 5.68
CA ARG A 58 14.63 -5.15 5.78
C ARG A 58 13.29 -5.23 6.47
N LEU A 59 12.25 -5.53 5.71
CA LEU A 59 10.92 -5.77 6.21
C LEU A 59 10.74 -7.24 6.61
N SER A 60 9.96 -7.46 7.65
CA SER A 60 9.40 -8.76 7.98
C SER A 60 8.26 -9.12 7.01
N PRO A 61 7.90 -10.41 6.90
CA PRO A 61 6.77 -10.84 6.06
C PRO A 61 5.45 -10.16 6.44
N GLN A 62 5.25 -9.84 7.72
CA GLN A 62 4.05 -9.15 8.21
C GLN A 62 4.01 -7.69 7.73
N GLU A 63 5.12 -6.96 7.85
CA GLU A 63 5.21 -5.57 7.38
C GLU A 63 5.01 -5.48 5.87
N HIS A 64 5.47 -6.47 5.10
CA HIS A 64 5.17 -6.58 3.67
C HIS A 64 3.67 -6.69 3.37
N VAL A 65 2.94 -7.47 4.17
CA VAL A 65 1.49 -7.61 4.03
C VAL A 65 0.81 -6.29 4.37
N GLU A 66 1.22 -5.64 5.45
CA GLU A 66 0.69 -4.34 5.89
C GLU A 66 0.92 -3.24 4.84
N ILE A 67 2.14 -3.13 4.31
CA ILE A 67 2.46 -2.17 3.24
C ILE A 67 1.63 -2.44 2.00
N ARG A 68 1.49 -3.71 1.59
CA ARG A 68 0.71 -4.05 0.40
C ARG A 68 -0.77 -3.69 0.59
N GLN A 69 -1.34 -4.01 1.74
CA GLN A 69 -2.71 -3.66 2.07
C GLN A 69 -2.87 -2.14 2.09
N TYR A 70 -1.95 -1.43 2.75
CA TYR A 70 -1.95 0.02 2.83
C TYR A 70 -1.90 0.70 1.46
N LEU A 71 -1.00 0.26 0.58
CA LEU A 71 -0.89 0.77 -0.79
C LEU A 71 -2.16 0.49 -1.61
N THR A 72 -2.78 -0.67 -1.41
CA THR A 72 -4.05 -1.02 -2.07
C THR A 72 -5.18 -0.11 -1.59
N ASP A 73 -5.29 0.11 -0.28
CA ASP A 73 -6.33 0.96 0.32
C ASP A 73 -6.15 2.44 -0.03
N ARG A 74 -4.90 2.87 -0.26
CA ARG A 74 -4.55 4.25 -0.60
C ARG A 74 -4.36 4.47 -2.10
N GLN A 75 -4.53 3.45 -2.93
CA GLN A 75 -4.39 3.54 -4.38
C GLN A 75 -5.17 4.72 -4.99
N PRO A 76 -6.46 4.98 -4.64
CA PRO A 76 -7.19 6.11 -5.22
C PRO A 76 -6.59 7.48 -4.85
N LEU A 77 -6.09 7.62 -3.62
CA LEU A 77 -5.46 8.86 -3.15
C LEU A 77 -4.11 9.08 -3.84
N ILE A 78 -3.29 8.03 -3.91
CA ILE A 78 -1.99 8.09 -4.60
C ILE A 78 -2.20 8.46 -6.07
N GLN A 79 -3.21 7.86 -6.72
CA GLN A 79 -3.57 8.21 -8.09
C GLN A 79 -4.02 9.69 -8.22
N ALA A 80 -4.85 10.18 -7.30
CA ALA A 80 -5.29 11.59 -7.32
C ALA A 80 -4.11 12.57 -7.17
N ILE A 81 -3.18 12.31 -6.24
CA ILE A 81 -1.97 13.13 -6.05
C ILE A 81 -1.14 13.16 -7.33
N TYR A 82 -0.95 12.01 -7.98
CA TYR A 82 -0.20 11.95 -9.22
C TYR A 82 -0.90 12.69 -10.37
N LEU A 83 -2.23 12.64 -10.44
CA LEU A 83 -2.98 13.39 -11.45
C LEU A 83 -2.87 14.91 -11.21
N GLU A 84 -2.93 15.37 -9.96
CA GLU A 84 -2.75 16.79 -9.62
C GLU A 84 -1.35 17.30 -9.95
N GLN A 85 -0.31 16.49 -9.73
CA GLN A 85 1.07 16.86 -10.09
C GLN A 85 1.32 16.93 -11.62
N CYS A 86 0.42 16.36 -12.44
CA CYS A 86 0.52 16.42 -13.91
C CYS A 86 -0.12 17.68 -14.52
N MET A 87 -0.93 18.42 -13.76
CA MET A 87 -1.64 19.62 -14.23
C MET A 87 -0.92 20.91 -13.81
#